data_AF-A0AAV1CYH6-F1
#
_entry.id   AF-A0AAV1CYH6-F1
#
_cell.length_a   1.000
_cell.length_b   1.000
_cell.length_c   1.000
_cell.angle_alpha   90.00
_cell.angle_beta   90.00
_cell.angle_gamma   90.00
#
_symmetry.space_group_name_H-M   'P 1'
#
loop_
_entity.id
_entity.type
_entity.pdbx_description
1 polymer ?
#
loop_
_entity_poly.entity_id
_entity_poly.type
_entity_poly.pdbx_seq_one_letter_code
_entity_poly.pdbx_strand_id
1 'polypeptide(L)'
;MPSRMCINPIHNNKGILHQSNSTSSEERWTTNSCAMDSLYDISLISEKVPVILDNSKQWHRVLSTSMKLGSRGIANVQAVSRNDLQSKSSYSNILLVNRTASPLAWFMECKDRNDRSAVLLPHSFLPSMAAKKLQNAAEKIKALLGDYDAIHVRRGDILKTRKDRFGVDRTLHPHIDRDTRPEFIQCRIAKWCPPGRTLFIASNERKPGFFSPLASRYKLAYSSNYSSILDPLIENNYQLFMVERLILMGAKTYIKTYKEDENDLSLTDDPKKNTKVWQIPVYTKDTEEC
;
A
#
# COMPACT_ATOMS: atom_id res chain seq x y z
N MET A 1 16.95 -3.60 8.80
CA MET A 1 15.90 -3.09 7.90
C MET A 1 16.54 -2.11 6.94
N PRO A 2 16.19 -2.10 5.65
CA PRO A 2 16.77 -1.15 4.72
C PRO A 2 16.41 0.28 5.12
N SER A 3 17.38 1.19 5.10
CA SER A 3 17.19 2.62 5.42
C SER A 3 16.41 3.37 4.35
N ARG A 4 16.32 2.81 3.14
CA ARG A 4 15.56 3.37 2.02
C ARG A 4 14.67 2.30 1.41
N MET A 5 13.48 2.71 1.01
CA MET A 5 12.53 1.90 0.27
C MET A 5 12.47 2.37 -1.18
N CYS A 6 12.47 1.43 -2.13
CA CYS A 6 12.22 1.76 -3.53
C CYS A 6 10.77 2.14 -3.75
N ILE A 7 10.57 3.16 -4.57
CA ILE A 7 9.25 3.59 -5.01
C ILE A 7 9.13 3.31 -6.50
N ASN A 8 8.03 2.65 -6.88
CA ASN A 8 7.74 2.39 -8.29
C ASN A 8 7.46 3.72 -9.02
N PRO A 9 8.23 4.07 -10.06
CA PRO A 9 8.05 5.32 -10.80
C PRO A 9 6.63 5.47 -11.37
N ILE A 10 6.01 4.37 -11.80
CA ILE A 10 4.63 4.37 -12.35
C ILE A 10 3.63 4.90 -11.32
N HIS A 11 3.86 4.60 -10.04
CA HIS A 11 3.01 5.05 -8.94
C HIS A 11 3.47 6.37 -8.34
N ASN A 12 4.61 6.93 -8.77
CA ASN A 12 5.20 8.15 -8.22
C ASN A 12 5.27 9.32 -9.21
N ASN A 13 4.77 9.16 -10.44
CA ASN A 13 4.46 10.31 -11.28
C ASN A 13 3.40 11.13 -10.51
N LYS A 14 3.80 12.29 -9.96
CA LYS A 14 2.90 13.22 -9.29
C LYS A 14 1.75 13.54 -10.27
N GLY A 15 0.60 12.92 -10.05
CA GLY A 15 -0.58 13.14 -10.87
C GLY A 15 -1.27 14.47 -10.56
N ILE A 16 -0.80 15.24 -9.55
CA ILE A 16 -1.56 16.38 -9.01
C ILE A 16 -0.69 17.62 -8.71
N LEU A 17 0.65 17.53 -8.62
CA LEU A 17 1.48 18.71 -8.27
C LEU A 17 2.73 18.79 -9.14
N HIS A 18 2.66 19.69 -10.14
CA HIS A 18 3.73 20.30 -10.94
C HIS A 18 4.88 19.40 -11.43
N GLN A 19 4.87 19.11 -12.74
CA GLN A 19 6.02 18.52 -13.44
C GLN A 19 6.98 19.64 -13.89
N SER A 20 8.22 19.66 -13.39
CA SER A 20 9.35 20.31 -14.05
C SER A 20 10.26 19.22 -14.63
N ASN A 21 10.43 19.26 -15.95
CA ASN A 21 11.21 18.29 -16.72
C ASN A 21 12.66 18.78 -16.88
N SER A 22 13.58 18.31 -16.03
CA SER A 22 15.00 18.14 -16.37
C SER A 22 15.79 17.67 -15.16
N THR A 23 16.16 16.38 -15.09
CA THR A 23 17.08 15.91 -14.04
C THR A 23 17.94 14.73 -14.49
N SER A 24 19.18 14.73 -14.01
CA SER A 24 20.30 13.83 -14.33
C SER A 24 20.14 12.40 -13.77
N SER A 25 21.08 11.50 -14.10
CA SER A 25 21.03 10.07 -13.71
C SER A 25 21.15 9.81 -12.20
N GLU A 26 21.82 10.67 -11.43
CA GLU A 26 21.86 10.57 -9.96
C GLU A 26 20.57 11.09 -9.31
N GLU A 27 19.97 12.14 -9.87
CA GLU A 27 18.66 12.64 -9.46
C GLU A 27 17.52 11.65 -9.75
N ARG A 28 17.70 10.76 -10.74
CA ARG A 28 16.79 9.64 -11.03
C ARG A 28 16.76 8.57 -9.94
N TRP A 29 17.83 8.39 -9.14
CA TRP A 29 17.82 7.41 -8.03
C TRP A 29 17.16 7.98 -6.77
N THR A 30 17.40 9.28 -6.48
CA THR A 30 16.75 9.98 -5.38
C THR A 30 15.25 10.17 -5.61
N THR A 31 14.79 10.31 -6.87
CA THR A 31 13.34 10.30 -7.21
C THR A 31 12.68 8.92 -7.15
N ASN A 32 13.44 7.83 -7.06
CA ASN A 32 12.94 6.45 -7.09
C ASN A 32 13.13 5.69 -5.76
N SER A 33 13.49 6.40 -4.69
CA SER A 33 13.50 5.85 -3.34
C SER A 33 13.09 6.89 -2.30
N CYS A 34 12.54 6.45 -1.17
CA CYS A 34 12.30 7.30 0.00
C CYS A 34 12.96 6.70 1.24
N ALA A 35 13.24 7.52 2.24
CA ALA A 35 13.79 7.04 3.50
C ALA A 35 12.73 6.24 4.26
N MET A 36 13.13 5.13 4.90
CA MET A 36 12.20 4.23 5.58
C MET A 36 11.49 4.92 6.75
N ASP A 37 12.22 5.78 7.47
CA ASP A 37 11.75 6.61 8.56
C ASP A 37 10.82 7.76 8.12
N SER A 38 10.83 8.11 6.84
CA SER A 38 9.85 9.05 6.27
C SER A 38 8.45 8.45 6.14
N LEU A 39 8.35 7.12 6.14
CA LEU A 39 7.12 6.35 6.00
C LEU A 39 6.71 5.71 7.33
N TYR A 40 7.66 5.15 8.08
CA TYR A 40 7.40 4.39 9.28
C TYR A 40 8.08 4.98 10.52
N ASP A 41 7.42 4.86 11.66
CA ASP A 41 7.99 5.19 12.96
C ASP A 41 8.87 4.02 13.44
N ILE A 42 10.17 4.11 13.15
CA ILE A 42 11.13 3.05 13.48
C ILE A 42 11.26 2.83 14.99
N SER A 43 11.11 3.89 15.77
CA SER A 43 11.14 3.82 17.23
C SER A 43 9.93 3.02 17.74
N LEU A 44 8.74 3.35 17.25
CA LEU A 44 7.50 2.64 17.61
C LEU A 44 7.54 1.16 17.19
N ILE A 45 8.08 0.84 16.00
CA ILE A 45 8.29 -0.57 15.59
C ILE A 45 9.23 -1.27 16.57
N SER A 46 10.31 -0.58 16.97
CA SER A 46 11.35 -1.11 17.84
C SER A 46 10.89 -1.41 19.27
N GLU A 47 9.76 -0.85 19.70
CA GLU A 47 9.11 -1.23 20.97
C GLU A 47 8.61 -2.68 20.96
N LYS A 48 8.24 -3.22 19.78
CA LYS A 48 7.75 -4.61 19.65
C LYS A 48 8.83 -5.56 19.17
N VAL A 49 9.59 -5.15 18.17
CA VAL A 49 10.67 -5.95 17.58
C VAL A 49 11.82 -4.99 17.33
N PRO A 50 12.99 -5.17 17.99
CA PRO A 50 14.13 -4.29 17.78
C PRO A 50 14.49 -4.18 16.29
N VAL A 51 14.45 -2.97 15.74
CA VAL A 51 14.81 -2.71 14.35
C VAL A 51 16.04 -1.83 14.30
N ILE A 52 17.02 -2.26 13.51
CA ILE A 52 18.23 -1.52 13.20
C ILE A 52 18.23 -1.22 11.71
N LEU A 53 18.44 0.05 11.33
CA LEU A 53 18.59 0.44 9.92
C LEU A 53 20.01 0.11 9.42
N ASP A 54 20.12 -0.28 8.15
CA ASP A 54 21.38 -0.65 7.49
C ASP A 54 22.39 0.51 7.33
N ASN A 55 21.96 1.76 7.52
CA ASN A 55 22.84 2.93 7.54
C ASN A 55 23.29 3.32 8.96
N SER A 56 22.85 2.62 10.00
CA SER A 56 23.14 2.98 11.39
C SER A 56 24.55 2.58 11.83
N LYS A 57 25.14 3.33 12.77
CA LYS A 57 26.44 2.96 13.39
C LYS A 57 26.41 1.57 14.04
N GLN A 58 25.27 1.20 14.62
CA GLN A 58 25.06 -0.11 15.23
C GLN A 58 25.15 -1.23 14.19
N TRP A 59 24.49 -1.09 13.03
CA TRP A 59 24.61 -2.05 11.94
C TRP A 59 26.06 -2.21 11.47
N HIS A 60 26.77 -1.10 11.24
CA HIS A 60 28.18 -1.13 10.84
C HIS A 60 29.06 -1.88 11.86
N ARG A 61 28.82 -1.68 13.16
CA ARG A 61 29.53 -2.40 14.23
C ARG A 61 29.22 -3.89 14.23
N VAL A 62 27.95 -4.27 14.10
CA VAL A 62 27.53 -5.68 14.03
C VAL A 62 28.14 -6.36 12.81
N LEU A 63 28.04 -5.73 11.63
CA LEU A 63 28.54 -6.28 10.38
C LEU A 63 30.07 -6.45 10.41
N SER A 64 30.81 -5.42 10.81
CA SER A 64 32.28 -5.48 10.90
C SER A 64 32.76 -6.52 11.90
N THR A 65 32.09 -6.67 13.05
CA THR A 65 32.41 -7.71 14.05
C THR A 65 32.11 -9.09 13.50
N SER A 66 30.96 -9.27 12.84
CA SER A 66 30.55 -10.55 12.26
C SER A 66 31.49 -11.00 11.15
N MET A 67 31.93 -10.07 10.28
CA MET A 67 32.94 -10.35 9.25
C MET A 67 34.29 -10.80 9.84
N LYS A 68 34.76 -10.16 10.93
CA LYS A 68 35.99 -10.57 11.63
C LYS A 68 35.91 -11.99 12.22
N LEU A 69 34.71 -12.45 12.57
CA LEU A 69 34.48 -13.77 13.15
C LEU A 69 34.27 -14.87 12.10
N GLY A 70 34.17 -14.53 10.82
CA GLY A 70 33.98 -15.48 9.71
C GLY A 70 32.72 -16.34 9.88
N SER A 71 32.86 -17.66 9.71
CA SER A 71 31.77 -18.65 9.86
C SER A 71 31.16 -18.71 11.27
N ARG A 72 31.83 -18.14 12.28
CA ARG A 72 31.30 -18.02 13.65
C ARG A 72 30.53 -16.73 13.88
N GLY A 73 30.62 -15.75 12.96
CA GLY A 73 29.95 -14.46 13.06
C GLY A 73 28.71 -14.35 12.20
N ILE A 74 28.70 -15.01 11.03
CA ILE A 74 27.63 -14.93 10.04
C ILE A 74 27.14 -16.34 9.69
N ALA A 75 25.83 -16.55 9.76
CA ALA A 75 25.17 -17.74 9.19
C ALA A 75 24.20 -17.34 8.09
N ASN A 76 24.36 -17.92 6.90
CA ASN A 76 23.37 -17.84 5.83
C ASN A 76 22.36 -18.98 6.01
N VAL A 77 21.08 -18.66 6.16
CA VAL A 77 20.03 -19.62 6.42
C VAL A 77 18.93 -19.53 5.36
N GLN A 78 18.67 -20.65 4.70
CA GLN A 78 17.61 -20.78 3.69
C GLN A 78 16.59 -21.81 4.19
N ALA A 79 15.30 -21.47 4.14
CA ALA A 79 14.20 -22.34 4.58
C ALA A 79 14.26 -22.82 6.06
N VAL A 80 15.10 -22.21 6.90
CA VAL A 80 15.18 -22.54 8.34
C VAL A 80 14.00 -21.90 9.09
N SER A 81 13.36 -22.68 9.97
CA SER A 81 12.23 -22.24 10.79
C SER A 81 12.69 -21.26 11.90
N ARG A 82 11.77 -20.46 12.45
CA ARG A 82 12.10 -19.59 13.61
C ARG A 82 12.45 -20.43 14.84
N ASN A 83 11.78 -21.57 15.03
CA ASN A 83 12.05 -22.49 16.13
C ASN A 83 13.46 -23.08 15.99
N ASP A 84 13.86 -23.49 14.79
CA ASP A 84 15.19 -24.04 14.51
C ASP A 84 16.30 -23.03 14.77
N LEU A 85 16.07 -21.74 14.43
CA LEU A 85 17.00 -20.67 14.75
C LEU A 85 17.15 -20.45 16.26
N GLN A 86 16.11 -20.71 17.04
CA GLN A 86 16.12 -20.56 18.50
C GLN A 86 16.66 -21.79 19.22
N SER A 87 16.43 -23.00 18.70
CA SER A 87 16.71 -24.25 19.41
C SER A 87 18.02 -24.93 19.02
N LYS A 88 18.53 -24.71 17.80
CA LYS A 88 19.77 -25.37 17.34
C LYS A 88 21.00 -24.64 17.84
N SER A 89 21.88 -25.36 18.54
CA SER A 89 23.15 -24.85 19.07
C SER A 89 24.10 -24.30 18.00
N SER A 90 23.94 -24.70 16.73
CA SER A 90 24.70 -24.16 15.61
C SER A 90 24.48 -22.66 15.38
N TYR A 91 23.35 -22.10 15.87
CA TYR A 91 23.01 -20.68 15.70
C TYR A 91 23.15 -19.86 16.99
N SER A 92 23.37 -20.49 18.14
CA SER A 92 23.32 -19.81 19.44
C SER A 92 24.40 -18.75 19.64
N ASN A 93 25.52 -18.86 18.93
CA ASN A 93 26.67 -17.94 19.01
C ASN A 93 26.86 -17.08 17.74
N ILE A 94 25.92 -17.14 16.79
CA ILE A 94 25.99 -16.37 15.55
C ILE A 94 25.48 -14.95 15.80
N LEU A 95 26.29 -13.94 15.46
CA LEU A 95 25.92 -12.53 15.61
C LEU A 95 24.96 -12.05 14.53
N LEU A 96 25.13 -12.53 13.30
CA LEU A 96 24.33 -12.13 12.16
C LEU A 96 23.77 -13.35 11.43
N VAL A 97 22.44 -13.46 11.42
CA VAL A 97 21.73 -14.45 10.62
C VAL A 97 21.22 -13.77 9.36
N ASN A 98 21.81 -14.13 8.21
CA ASN A 98 21.32 -13.72 6.91
C ASN A 98 20.29 -14.73 6.41
N ARG A 99 19.02 -14.34 6.33
CA ARG A 99 17.91 -15.24 6.00
C ARG A 99 17.31 -14.88 4.64
N THR A 100 17.21 -15.87 3.74
CA THR A 100 16.40 -15.74 2.53
C THR A 100 14.95 -15.53 2.94
N ALA A 101 14.34 -14.46 2.44
CA ALA A 101 13.09 -14.04 3.00
C ALA A 101 11.87 -14.64 2.31
N SER A 102 10.71 -14.39 2.91
CA SER A 102 9.46 -14.99 2.44
C SER A 102 9.08 -14.40 1.09
N PRO A 103 8.71 -15.23 0.09
CA PRO A 103 8.22 -14.74 -1.20
C PRO A 103 6.88 -13.98 -1.09
N LEU A 104 6.27 -13.92 0.09
CA LEU A 104 5.01 -13.22 0.37
C LEU A 104 5.20 -11.88 1.09
N ALA A 105 6.43 -11.45 1.37
CA ALA A 105 6.69 -10.28 2.20
C ALA A 105 6.53 -8.93 1.48
N TRP A 106 6.27 -7.90 2.29
CA TRP A 106 5.68 -6.63 1.85
C TRP A 106 6.67 -5.66 1.18
N PHE A 107 7.93 -5.71 1.59
CA PHE A 107 8.97 -4.83 1.06
C PHE A 107 10.01 -5.67 0.34
N MET A 108 10.39 -5.26 -0.87
CA MET A 108 11.57 -5.80 -1.54
C MET A 108 12.67 -4.75 -1.52
N GLU A 109 13.88 -5.19 -1.18
CA GLU A 109 15.08 -4.35 -1.27
C GLU A 109 15.35 -3.96 -2.74
N CYS A 110 15.84 -2.74 -2.94
CA CYS A 110 16.07 -2.15 -4.26
C CYS A 110 17.15 -2.85 -5.09
N LYS A 111 18.15 -3.43 -4.44
CA LYS A 111 19.43 -3.81 -5.07
C LYS A 111 19.34 -5.08 -5.91
N ASP A 112 18.35 -5.93 -5.67
CA ASP A 112 18.15 -7.13 -6.48
C ASP A 112 16.69 -7.59 -6.40
N ARG A 113 15.88 -7.26 -7.41
CA ARG A 113 14.47 -7.69 -7.47
C ARG A 113 14.31 -9.21 -7.58
N ASN A 114 15.38 -9.94 -7.87
CA ASN A 114 15.41 -11.39 -7.90
C ASN A 114 15.88 -11.99 -6.56
N ASP A 115 16.62 -11.23 -5.75
CA ASP A 115 17.02 -11.63 -4.40
C ASP A 115 15.96 -11.18 -3.38
N ARG A 116 15.15 -12.15 -2.96
CA ARG A 116 13.89 -11.91 -2.22
C ARG A 116 14.16 -11.68 -0.73
N SER A 117 14.87 -10.61 -0.38
CA SER A 117 15.01 -10.14 1.00
C SER A 117 13.77 -9.28 1.37
N ALA A 118 12.94 -9.76 2.28
CA ALA A 118 11.59 -9.27 2.54
C ALA A 118 11.05 -9.83 3.89
N VAL A 119 10.92 -8.97 4.90
CA VAL A 119 10.35 -9.35 6.21
C VAL A 119 8.82 -9.30 6.12
N LEU A 120 8.14 -10.41 6.40
CA LEU A 120 6.68 -10.46 6.48
C LEU A 120 6.25 -9.91 7.84
N LEU A 121 5.84 -8.65 7.89
CA LEU A 121 5.08 -8.12 9.01
C LEU A 121 3.58 -8.25 8.69
N PRO A 122 2.71 -8.53 9.69
CA PRO A 122 1.27 -8.67 9.46
C PRO A 122 0.70 -7.47 8.70
N HIS A 123 -0.30 -7.70 7.83
CA HIS A 123 -0.97 -6.67 7.02
C HIS A 123 -1.56 -5.53 7.86
N SER A 124 -1.90 -5.82 9.12
CA SER A 124 -2.40 -4.88 10.13
C SER A 124 -1.29 -4.15 10.91
N PHE A 125 -0.05 -4.65 10.93
CA PHE A 125 1.01 -4.11 11.77
C PHE A 125 1.63 -2.85 11.16
N LEU A 126 2.22 -2.96 9.97
CA LEU A 126 2.92 -1.83 9.32
C LEU A 126 2.09 -0.55 9.17
N PRO A 127 0.78 -0.59 8.84
CA PRO A 127 -0.03 0.62 8.74
C PRO A 127 -0.20 1.34 10.07
N SER A 128 -0.22 0.61 11.18
CA SER A 128 -0.27 1.19 12.53
C SER A 128 1.07 1.77 13.00
N MET A 129 2.12 1.59 12.19
CA MET A 129 3.49 2.03 12.49
C MET A 129 3.91 3.17 11.56
N ALA A 130 2.97 3.93 10.99
CA ALA A 130 3.26 5.06 10.12
C ALA A 130 4.10 6.13 10.85
N ALA A 131 4.92 6.89 10.12
CA ALA A 131 5.70 7.98 10.70
C ALA A 131 4.79 8.99 11.42
N LYS A 132 5.22 9.51 12.59
CA LYS A 132 4.40 10.38 13.44
C LYS A 132 3.81 11.58 12.70
N LYS A 133 4.57 12.16 11.77
CA LYS A 133 4.11 13.27 10.92
C LYS A 133 2.88 12.91 10.06
N LEU A 134 2.86 11.70 9.51
CA LEU A 134 1.74 11.17 8.70
C LEU A 134 0.53 10.84 9.59
N GLN A 135 0.77 10.26 10.77
CA GLN A 135 -0.28 10.02 11.77
C GLN A 135 -0.96 11.33 12.17
N ASN A 136 -0.19 12.35 12.53
CA ASN A 136 -0.72 13.65 12.95
C ASN A 136 -1.55 14.32 11.84
N ALA A 137 -1.13 14.22 10.58
CA ALA A 137 -1.90 14.72 9.45
C ALA A 137 -3.22 13.96 9.27
N ALA A 138 -3.19 12.64 9.34
CA ALA A 138 -4.39 11.81 9.28
C ALA A 138 -5.37 12.16 10.41
N GLU A 139 -4.90 12.30 11.67
CA GLU A 139 -5.77 12.69 12.79
C GLU A 139 -6.43 14.05 12.58
N LYS A 140 -5.69 15.06 12.08
CA LYS A 140 -6.27 16.37 11.74
C LYS A 140 -7.35 16.25 10.68
N ILE A 141 -7.12 15.48 9.63
CA ILE A 141 -8.10 15.28 8.55
C ILE A 141 -9.33 14.53 9.07
N LYS A 142 -9.15 13.49 9.88
CA LYS A 142 -10.25 12.76 10.50
C LYS A 142 -11.10 13.66 11.40
N ALA A 143 -10.47 14.54 12.17
CA ALA A 143 -11.19 15.51 12.99
C ALA A 143 -12.04 16.47 12.14
N LEU A 144 -11.52 16.90 10.97
CA LEU A 144 -12.27 17.73 10.01
C LEU A 144 -13.40 16.96 9.30
N LEU A 145 -13.22 15.67 9.06
CA LEU A 145 -14.24 14.79 8.48
C LEU A 145 -15.40 14.51 9.44
N GLY A 146 -15.13 14.44 10.75
CA GLY A 146 -16.13 14.12 11.78
C GLY A 146 -16.51 12.63 11.77
N ASP A 147 -17.80 12.32 11.74
CA ASP A 147 -18.32 10.97 11.49
C ASP A 147 -18.51 10.75 9.98
N TYR A 148 -17.77 9.79 9.41
CA TYR A 148 -17.72 9.54 7.98
C TYR A 148 -17.59 8.04 7.68
N ASP A 149 -18.00 7.68 6.47
CA ASP A 149 -17.68 6.40 5.85
C ASP A 149 -16.60 6.62 4.79
N ALA A 150 -15.92 5.54 4.38
CA ALA A 150 -14.88 5.65 3.38
C ALA A 150 -14.83 4.47 2.42
N ILE A 151 -14.47 4.76 1.17
CA ILE A 151 -14.23 3.78 0.13
C ILE A 151 -12.81 3.90 -0.40
N HIS A 152 -12.18 2.75 -0.64
CA HIS A 152 -10.96 2.66 -1.44
C HIS A 152 -11.30 2.10 -2.82
N VAL A 153 -10.92 2.82 -3.88
CA VAL A 153 -11.20 2.45 -5.27
C VAL A 153 -9.91 2.38 -6.08
N ARG A 154 -9.35 1.18 -6.19
CA ARG A 154 -8.27 0.86 -7.14
C ARG A 154 -8.89 0.58 -8.52
N ARG A 155 -8.54 1.39 -9.51
CA ARG A 155 -9.15 1.34 -10.85
C ARG A 155 -8.16 1.76 -11.94
N GLY A 156 -7.58 2.95 -11.85
CA GLY A 156 -6.87 3.59 -12.97
C GLY A 156 -5.62 2.86 -13.48
N ASP A 157 -5.03 1.95 -12.70
CA ASP A 157 -3.86 1.15 -13.10
C ASP A 157 -4.22 -0.29 -13.53
N ILE A 158 -5.40 -0.77 -13.16
CA ILE A 158 -5.83 -2.17 -13.34
C ILE A 158 -6.86 -2.36 -14.46
N LEU A 159 -7.49 -1.29 -14.94
CA LEU A 159 -8.36 -1.31 -16.11
C LEU A 159 -7.54 -1.47 -17.40
N LYS A 160 -7.04 -2.68 -17.61
CA LYS A 160 -6.32 -3.07 -18.82
C LYS A 160 -7.20 -4.00 -19.63
N THR A 161 -7.51 -3.58 -20.85
CA THR A 161 -8.20 -4.41 -21.83
C THR A 161 -7.29 -4.74 -23.00
N ARG A 162 -7.55 -5.88 -23.64
CA ARG A 162 -6.93 -6.25 -24.93
C ARG A 162 -7.96 -6.95 -25.81
N LYS A 163 -7.82 -6.82 -27.12
CA LYS A 163 -8.61 -7.62 -28.06
C LYS A 163 -8.01 -9.01 -28.22
N ASP A 164 -8.85 -10.03 -28.25
CA ASP A 164 -8.45 -11.37 -28.67
C ASP A 164 -8.39 -11.48 -30.20
N ARG A 165 -8.06 -12.69 -30.71
CA ARG A 165 -7.95 -12.97 -32.15
C ARG A 165 -9.25 -12.75 -32.94
N PHE A 166 -10.39 -12.63 -32.26
CA PHE A 166 -11.70 -12.38 -32.85
C PHE A 166 -12.17 -10.93 -32.63
N GLY A 167 -11.31 -10.05 -32.10
CA GLY A 167 -11.62 -8.64 -31.86
C GLY A 167 -12.42 -8.38 -30.57
N VAL A 168 -12.69 -9.41 -29.77
CA VAL A 168 -13.47 -9.31 -28.52
C VAL A 168 -12.58 -8.77 -27.39
N ASP A 169 -13.07 -7.78 -26.66
CA ASP A 169 -12.33 -7.21 -25.54
C ASP A 169 -12.23 -8.20 -24.39
N ARG A 170 -11.04 -8.27 -23.79
CA ARG A 170 -10.73 -9.11 -22.64
C ARG A 170 -10.07 -8.29 -21.54
N THR A 171 -10.33 -8.66 -20.29
CA THR A 171 -9.77 -8.05 -19.08
C THR A 171 -9.28 -9.13 -18.10
N LEU A 172 -8.36 -8.77 -17.21
CA LEU A 172 -7.96 -9.62 -16.08
C LEU A 172 -8.90 -9.51 -14.88
N HIS A 173 -9.76 -8.49 -14.86
CA HIS A 173 -10.75 -8.20 -13.82
C HIS A 173 -12.11 -7.97 -14.51
N PRO A 174 -12.91 -9.03 -14.69
CA PRO A 174 -14.15 -8.97 -15.48
C PRO A 174 -15.18 -7.99 -14.92
N HIS A 175 -15.27 -7.82 -13.59
CA HIS A 175 -16.33 -7.02 -12.98
C HIS A 175 -15.87 -5.63 -12.53
N ILE A 176 -14.56 -5.41 -12.38
CA ILE A 176 -14.06 -4.16 -11.78
C ILE A 176 -14.52 -2.88 -12.47
N ASP A 177 -14.53 -2.83 -13.80
CA ASP A 177 -14.96 -1.61 -14.49
C ASP A 177 -16.40 -1.28 -14.11
N ARG A 178 -17.29 -2.27 -14.16
CA ARG A 178 -18.69 -2.14 -13.77
C ARG A 178 -18.82 -1.76 -12.29
N ASP A 179 -18.27 -2.58 -11.40
CA ASP A 179 -18.49 -2.49 -9.96
C ASP A 179 -17.96 -1.19 -9.34
N THR A 180 -16.97 -0.57 -9.97
CA THR A 180 -16.35 0.69 -9.49
C THR A 180 -16.88 1.94 -10.20
N ARG A 181 -17.91 1.83 -11.04
CA ARG A 181 -18.62 2.99 -11.57
C ARG A 181 -19.57 3.60 -10.53
N PRO A 182 -19.81 4.92 -10.53
CA PRO A 182 -20.60 5.60 -9.50
C PRO A 182 -21.97 4.98 -9.26
N GLU A 183 -22.69 4.61 -10.32
CA GLU A 183 -24.03 4.03 -10.23
C GLU A 183 -24.02 2.65 -9.53
N PHE A 184 -22.99 1.83 -9.76
CA PHE A 184 -22.84 0.53 -9.10
C PHE A 184 -22.31 0.66 -7.68
N ILE A 185 -21.37 1.58 -7.45
CA ILE A 185 -20.90 1.92 -6.10
C ILE A 185 -22.09 2.36 -5.25
N GLN A 186 -22.91 3.29 -5.74
CA GLN A 186 -24.06 3.81 -5.02
C GLN A 186 -25.03 2.70 -4.60
N CYS A 187 -25.34 1.76 -5.50
CA CYS A 187 -26.14 0.59 -5.19
C CYS A 187 -25.48 -0.30 -4.14
N ARG A 188 -24.22 -0.68 -4.37
CA ARG A 188 -23.48 -1.63 -3.53
C ARG A 188 -23.30 -1.12 -2.11
N ILE A 189 -23.03 0.17 -1.92
CA ILE A 189 -22.76 0.74 -0.59
C ILE A 189 -24.02 1.17 0.15
N ALA A 190 -25.18 1.31 -0.50
CA ALA A 190 -26.41 1.78 0.13
C ALA A 190 -26.86 0.93 1.33
N LYS A 191 -26.58 -0.38 1.31
CA LYS A 191 -26.85 -1.30 2.42
C LYS A 191 -25.99 -1.08 3.67
N TRP A 192 -24.90 -0.32 3.55
CA TRP A 192 -23.94 -0.08 4.64
C TRP A 192 -23.82 1.40 5.00
N CYS A 193 -23.97 2.28 4.00
CA CYS A 193 -23.79 3.73 4.11
C CYS A 193 -25.11 4.45 3.83
N PRO A 194 -25.81 4.92 4.88
CA PRO A 194 -27.01 5.73 4.73
C PRO A 194 -26.79 7.01 3.88
N PRO A 195 -27.83 7.47 3.16
CA PRO A 195 -27.79 8.75 2.44
C PRO A 195 -27.45 9.94 3.35
N GLY A 196 -26.83 10.97 2.79
CA GLY A 196 -26.47 12.22 3.46
C GLY A 196 -25.17 12.17 4.27
N ARG A 197 -24.58 10.99 4.45
CA ARG A 197 -23.29 10.82 5.14
C ARG A 197 -22.11 11.35 4.34
N THR A 198 -21.05 11.72 5.05
CA THR A 198 -19.75 12.03 4.44
C THR A 198 -19.09 10.75 3.96
N LEU A 199 -18.69 10.72 2.69
CA LEU A 199 -18.00 9.60 2.05
C LEU A 199 -16.60 10.06 1.61
N PHE A 200 -15.57 9.62 2.33
CA PHE A 200 -14.19 9.83 1.93
C PHE A 200 -13.77 8.84 0.84
N ILE A 201 -13.24 9.32 -0.28
CA ILE A 201 -12.88 8.50 -1.44
C ILE A 201 -11.36 8.56 -1.65
N ALA A 202 -10.69 7.44 -1.41
CA ALA A 202 -9.30 7.23 -1.82
C ALA A 202 -9.26 6.43 -3.12
N SER A 203 -8.74 7.01 -4.19
CA SER A 203 -8.73 6.36 -5.50
C SER A 203 -7.53 6.76 -6.35
N ASN A 204 -7.12 5.84 -7.24
CA ASN A 204 -6.17 6.12 -8.31
C ASN A 204 -6.85 6.29 -9.69
N GLU A 205 -8.17 6.50 -9.73
CA GLU A 205 -8.87 6.92 -10.93
C GLU A 205 -8.30 8.24 -11.46
N ARG A 206 -8.13 8.32 -12.77
CA ARG A 206 -7.43 9.42 -13.44
C ARG A 206 -8.39 10.47 -13.98
N LYS A 207 -9.64 10.10 -14.28
CA LYS A 207 -10.63 11.02 -14.83
C LYS A 207 -11.14 11.96 -13.73
N PRO A 208 -10.90 13.29 -13.85
CA PRO A 208 -11.43 14.26 -12.88
C PRO A 208 -12.95 14.17 -12.80
N GLY A 209 -13.48 14.29 -11.59
CA GLY A 209 -14.93 14.25 -11.36
C GLY A 209 -15.59 12.89 -11.64
N PHE A 210 -14.84 11.80 -11.86
CA PHE A 210 -15.42 10.48 -12.13
C PHE A 210 -16.46 10.06 -11.08
N PHE A 211 -16.22 10.36 -9.80
CA PHE A 211 -17.11 10.02 -8.68
C PHE A 211 -18.17 11.08 -8.37
N SER A 212 -18.25 12.19 -9.13
CA SER A 212 -19.22 13.26 -8.87
C SER A 212 -20.69 12.79 -8.83
N PRO A 213 -21.14 11.76 -9.56
CA PRO A 213 -22.53 11.31 -9.46
C PRO A 213 -22.92 10.81 -8.05
N LEU A 214 -21.95 10.34 -7.26
CA LEU A 214 -22.20 9.94 -5.86
C LEU A 214 -22.65 11.12 -4.98
N ALA A 215 -22.40 12.37 -5.39
CA ALA A 215 -22.81 13.57 -4.67
C ALA A 215 -24.33 13.72 -4.57
N SER A 216 -25.09 13.01 -5.41
CA SER A 216 -26.55 12.93 -5.33
C SER A 216 -27.05 12.32 -4.01
N ARG A 217 -26.23 11.46 -3.37
CA ARG A 217 -26.60 10.71 -2.16
C ARG A 217 -25.64 10.91 -0.99
N TYR A 218 -24.41 11.36 -1.24
CA TYR A 218 -23.35 11.46 -0.22
C TYR A 218 -22.62 12.81 -0.28
N LYS A 219 -22.07 13.26 0.85
CA LYS A 219 -21.15 14.40 0.88
C LYS A 219 -19.74 13.90 0.59
N LEU A 220 -19.21 14.20 -0.60
CA LEU A 220 -17.94 13.62 -1.04
C LEU A 220 -16.75 14.36 -0.43
N ALA A 221 -15.76 13.61 0.06
CA ALA A 221 -14.49 14.13 0.53
C ALA A 221 -13.33 13.38 -0.13
N TYR A 222 -12.26 14.12 -0.45
CA TYR A 222 -11.06 13.62 -1.10
C TYR A 222 -9.82 14.18 -0.41
N SER A 223 -8.69 13.51 -0.56
CA SER A 223 -7.40 14.01 -0.06
C SER A 223 -7.09 15.44 -0.54
N SER A 224 -7.46 15.77 -1.78
CA SER A 224 -7.27 17.11 -2.36
C SER A 224 -8.05 18.22 -1.63
N ASN A 225 -9.10 17.90 -0.86
CA ASN A 225 -9.80 18.89 -0.04
C ASN A 225 -8.97 19.34 1.18
N TYR A 226 -7.87 18.65 1.49
CA TYR A 226 -7.01 18.88 2.65
C TYR A 226 -5.57 19.23 2.25
N SER A 227 -5.38 19.82 1.07
CA SER A 227 -4.06 20.18 0.53
C SER A 227 -3.23 21.05 1.48
N SER A 228 -3.86 21.97 2.23
CA SER A 228 -3.16 22.78 3.23
C SER A 228 -2.49 21.98 4.36
N ILE A 229 -2.97 20.76 4.63
CA ILE A 229 -2.39 19.82 5.59
C ILE A 229 -1.36 18.90 4.90
N LEU A 230 -1.66 18.48 3.68
CA LEU A 230 -0.91 17.45 2.96
C LEU A 230 0.30 18.02 2.20
N ASP A 231 0.16 19.13 1.47
CA ASP A 231 1.19 19.67 0.59
C ASP A 231 2.52 19.97 1.31
N PRO A 232 2.54 20.50 2.55
CA PRO A 232 3.79 20.71 3.28
C PRO A 232 4.49 19.43 3.74
N LEU A 233 3.78 18.28 3.70
CA LEU A 233 4.19 17.02 4.31
C LEU A 233 4.52 15.93 3.27
N ILE A 234 3.76 15.90 2.18
CA ILE A 234 3.78 14.84 1.19
C ILE A 234 4.82 15.15 0.10
N GLU A 235 5.90 14.39 0.11
CA GLU A 235 6.99 14.46 -0.87
C GLU A 235 6.75 13.49 -2.02
N ASN A 236 6.05 12.38 -1.77
CA ASN A 236 5.81 11.30 -2.74
C ASN A 236 4.45 10.60 -2.51
N ASN A 237 3.98 9.88 -3.54
CA ASN A 237 2.66 9.22 -3.49
C ASN A 237 2.56 8.08 -2.47
N TYR A 238 3.68 7.53 -1.98
CA TYR A 238 3.66 6.50 -0.93
C TYR A 238 3.30 7.11 0.42
N GLN A 239 3.80 8.31 0.72
CA GLN A 239 3.38 9.05 1.91
C GLN A 239 1.89 9.41 1.84
N LEU A 240 1.41 9.85 0.66
CA LEU A 240 -0.01 10.12 0.46
C LEU A 240 -0.85 8.86 0.71
N PHE A 241 -0.46 7.73 0.10
CA PHE A 241 -1.11 6.45 0.30
C PHE A 241 -1.14 6.03 1.78
N MET A 242 -0.08 6.30 2.53
CA MET A 242 -0.04 6.00 3.97
C MET A 242 -1.03 6.87 4.76
N VAL A 243 -1.11 8.17 4.46
CA VAL A 243 -2.08 9.06 5.12
C VAL A 243 -3.52 8.67 4.76
N GLU A 244 -3.79 8.43 3.48
CA GLU A 244 -5.10 7.94 3.01
C GLU A 244 -5.48 6.66 3.72
N ARG A 245 -4.56 5.71 3.86
CA ARG A 245 -4.82 4.46 4.58
C ARG A 245 -5.16 4.67 6.05
N LEU A 246 -4.49 5.61 6.72
CA LEU A 246 -4.82 5.97 8.12
C LEU A 246 -6.20 6.62 8.24
N ILE A 247 -6.60 7.44 7.25
CA ILE A 247 -7.94 8.02 7.17
C ILE A 247 -8.97 6.90 6.94
N LEU A 248 -8.75 6.02 5.97
CA LEU A 248 -9.64 4.88 5.69
C LEU A 248 -9.87 4.00 6.93
N MET A 249 -8.81 3.71 7.70
CA MET A 249 -8.92 2.91 8.93
C MET A 249 -9.67 3.61 10.07
N GLY A 250 -9.81 4.94 10.02
CA GLY A 250 -10.56 5.71 11.01
C GLY A 250 -12.03 5.91 10.66
N ALA A 251 -12.50 5.41 9.51
CA ALA A 251 -13.87 5.54 9.08
C ALA A 251 -14.80 4.62 9.90
N LYS A 252 -16.07 5.02 10.07
CA LYS A 252 -17.09 4.17 10.69
C LYS A 252 -17.35 2.91 9.86
N THR A 253 -17.46 3.10 8.55
CA THR A 253 -17.60 2.03 7.57
C THR A 253 -16.48 2.17 6.56
N TYR A 254 -15.64 1.14 6.41
CA TYR A 254 -14.57 1.10 5.41
C TYR A 254 -14.84 0.01 4.38
N ILE A 255 -15.00 0.41 3.13
CA ILE A 255 -15.32 -0.47 2.01
C ILE A 255 -14.12 -0.49 1.05
N LYS A 256 -13.54 -1.66 0.86
CA LYS A 256 -12.37 -1.87 0.00
C LYS A 256 -12.80 -2.08 -1.44
N THR A 257 -11.86 -1.96 -2.38
CA THR A 257 -12.10 -2.38 -3.77
C THR A 257 -12.36 -3.88 -3.80
N TYR A 258 -11.41 -4.65 -3.23
CA TYR A 258 -11.43 -6.10 -3.18
C TYR A 258 -11.65 -6.58 -1.76
N LYS A 259 -12.24 -7.76 -1.63
CA LYS A 259 -12.25 -8.52 -0.37
C LYS A 259 -10.85 -9.09 -0.09
N GLU A 260 -10.27 -8.77 1.06
CA GLU A 260 -8.97 -9.33 1.50
C GLU A 260 -9.18 -10.36 2.61
N ASP A 261 -10.12 -10.09 3.52
CA ASP A 261 -10.53 -10.94 4.64
C ASP A 261 -12.03 -11.29 4.55
N GLU A 262 -12.46 -12.35 5.24
CA GLU A 262 -13.86 -12.82 5.19
C GLU A 262 -14.89 -11.77 5.62
N ASN A 263 -14.50 -10.88 6.55
CA ASN A 263 -15.35 -9.84 7.11
C ASN A 263 -15.25 -8.50 6.38
N ASP A 264 -14.43 -8.38 5.33
CA ASP A 264 -14.29 -7.13 4.59
C ASP A 264 -15.53 -6.79 3.77
N LEU A 265 -15.91 -5.51 3.80
CA LEU A 265 -16.82 -4.92 2.84
C LEU A 265 -16.06 -4.60 1.55
N SER A 266 -16.65 -4.95 0.41
CA SER A 266 -16.00 -4.79 -0.91
C SER A 266 -16.93 -4.27 -1.99
N LEU A 267 -16.35 -3.50 -2.91
CA LEU A 267 -17.03 -2.98 -4.09
C LEU A 267 -17.20 -4.05 -5.18
N THR A 268 -16.20 -4.91 -5.36
CA THR A 268 -16.22 -6.01 -6.34
C THR A 268 -16.05 -7.36 -5.67
N ASP A 269 -16.67 -8.37 -6.27
CA ASP A 269 -16.51 -9.78 -5.91
C ASP A 269 -15.33 -10.43 -6.67
N ASP A 270 -14.66 -9.69 -7.57
CA ASP A 270 -13.42 -10.14 -8.21
C ASP A 270 -12.31 -10.41 -7.17
N PRO A 271 -11.46 -11.43 -7.36
CA PRO A 271 -10.32 -11.65 -6.47
C PRO A 271 -9.24 -10.57 -6.69
N LYS A 272 -8.61 -10.13 -5.59
CA LYS A 272 -7.50 -9.15 -5.64
C LYS A 272 -6.33 -9.63 -6.50
N LYS A 273 -6.00 -10.92 -6.41
CA LYS A 273 -5.01 -11.57 -7.29
C LYS A 273 -5.75 -12.17 -8.47
N ASN A 274 -5.45 -11.70 -9.68
CA ASN A 274 -5.99 -12.32 -10.89
C ASN A 274 -5.32 -13.69 -11.15
N THR A 275 -6.04 -14.56 -11.83
CA THR A 275 -5.57 -15.89 -12.27
C THR A 275 -4.66 -15.81 -13.50
N LYS A 276 -4.32 -14.59 -13.97
CA LYS A 276 -3.70 -14.29 -15.28
C LYS A 276 -4.53 -14.74 -16.49
N VAL A 277 -5.76 -15.17 -16.27
CA VAL A 277 -6.71 -15.54 -17.34
C VAL A 277 -7.46 -14.30 -17.80
N TRP A 278 -7.48 -14.08 -19.11
CA TRP A 278 -8.16 -12.96 -19.75
C TRP A 278 -9.61 -13.34 -20.08
N GLN A 279 -10.56 -12.61 -19.51
CA GLN A 279 -12.00 -12.91 -19.53
C GLN A 279 -12.78 -11.80 -20.23
N ILE A 280 -14.02 -12.09 -20.65
CA ILE A 280 -14.93 -11.05 -21.18
C ILE A 280 -15.31 -10.10 -20.03
N PRO A 281 -15.21 -8.78 -20.21
CA PRO A 281 -15.73 -7.81 -19.25
C PRO A 281 -17.24 -7.95 -19.06
N VAL A 282 -17.69 -7.81 -17.82
CA VAL A 282 -19.11 -7.90 -17.44
C VAL A 282 -19.63 -6.50 -17.16
N TYR A 283 -20.69 -6.11 -17.88
CA TYR A 283 -21.33 -4.78 -17.76
C TYR A 283 -22.79 -4.85 -17.36
N THR A 284 -23.37 -6.04 -17.31
CA THR A 284 -24.75 -6.25 -16.92
C THR A 284 -24.93 -5.92 -15.44
N LYS A 285 -26.01 -5.19 -15.14
CA LYS A 285 -26.45 -4.95 -13.77
C LYS A 285 -27.13 -6.22 -13.26
N ASP A 286 -26.71 -6.69 -12.09
CA ASP A 286 -27.45 -7.76 -11.41
C ASP A 286 -28.84 -7.21 -11.10
N THR A 287 -29.88 -8.01 -11.35
CA THR A 287 -31.29 -7.60 -11.54
C THR A 287 -31.99 -7.03 -10.29
N GLU A 288 -31.25 -6.64 -9.25
CA GLU A 288 -31.82 -6.02 -8.06
C GLU A 288 -31.89 -4.50 -8.25
N GLU A 289 -33.10 -3.96 -8.12
CA GLU A 289 -33.32 -2.53 -8.03
C GLU A 289 -32.52 -1.96 -6.84
N CYS A 290 -31.97 -0.77 -7.08
CA CYS A 290 -31.37 0.08 -6.06
C CYS A 290 -32.33 1.22 -5.77
#